data_AF-J9G4S5-F1
#
_entry.id   AF-J9G4S5-F1
#
_cell.length_a   1.000
_cell.length_b   1.000
_cell.length_c   1.000
_cell.angle_alpha   90.00
_cell.angle_beta   90.00
_cell.angle_gamma   90.00
#
_symmetry.space_group_name_H-M   'P 1'
#
loop_
_entity.id
_entity.type
_entity.pdbx_description
1 polymer ?
#
loop_
_entity_poly.entity_id
_entity_poly.type
_entity_poly.pdbx_seq_one_letter_code
_entity_poly.pdbx_strand_id
1 'polypeptide(L)'
;LKTGQTVEIIAGKTGQPSRDWLMPELGYAVSPRTRNKVRQWFNAQHTAEMISEGRERLDKELARLGKTAFKLEDLAKRLGFDDVDDLCLAVGKEEVTATAIQTAVQPPKPVEPEPEVVVRQSRRKKGRSDVLVVGVDSLLTQLAQCCHPVPPDEIVGYVTRGRGVTIHRADCPNIRHMNEQDHGRLIEVSWGQEGTDSVFPADILVIAQDRPGL
;
A
#
# COMPACT_ATOMS: atom_id res chain seq x y z
N LEU A 1 42.76 22.33 43.54
CA LEU A 1 44.23 22.23 43.40
C LEU A 1 44.79 23.62 43.14
N LYS A 2 45.93 23.95 43.74
CA LYS A 2 46.64 25.23 43.50
C LYS A 2 47.83 24.99 42.56
N THR A 3 48.19 26.01 41.80
CA THR A 3 49.36 25.97 40.90
C THR A 3 50.63 25.69 41.71
N GLY A 4 51.48 24.79 41.20
CA GLY A 4 52.76 24.44 41.82
C GLY A 4 52.70 23.33 42.88
N GLN A 5 51.54 22.72 43.13
CA GLN A 5 51.43 21.56 44.02
C GLN A 5 51.84 20.27 43.31
N THR A 6 52.67 19.46 43.96
CA THR A 6 52.86 18.05 43.60
C THR A 6 51.70 17.24 44.15
N VAL A 7 51.09 16.43 43.29
CA VAL A 7 49.99 15.53 43.68
C VAL A 7 50.39 14.09 43.41
N GLU A 8 50.08 13.21 44.35
CA GLU A 8 50.22 11.77 44.21
C GLU A 8 48.84 11.15 44.05
N ILE A 9 48.69 10.23 43.09
CA ILE A 9 47.44 9.52 42.81
C ILE A 9 47.62 8.06 43.20
N ILE A 10 46.84 7.62 44.19
CA ILE A 10 46.77 6.21 44.57
C ILE A 10 45.67 5.56 43.72
N ALA A 11 46.06 4.70 42.77
CA ALA A 11 45.12 3.97 41.92
C ALA A 11 44.92 2.53 42.42
N GLY A 12 43.66 2.11 42.55
CA GLY A 12 43.31 0.71 42.80
C GLY A 12 43.43 -0.16 41.55
N LYS A 13 43.65 -1.47 41.71
CA LYS A 13 43.70 -2.43 40.60
C LYS A 13 42.34 -2.61 39.91
N THR A 14 41.26 -2.44 40.67
CA THR A 14 39.87 -2.45 40.19
C THR A 14 39.16 -1.24 40.77
N GLY A 15 38.49 -0.47 39.93
CA GLY A 15 37.77 0.73 40.34
C GLY A 15 36.98 1.33 39.18
N GLN A 16 35.82 1.88 39.48
CA GLN A 16 34.95 2.57 38.54
C GLN A 16 34.64 3.97 39.08
N PRO A 17 34.44 4.98 38.21
CA PRO A 17 34.03 6.30 38.66
C PRO A 17 32.65 6.23 39.34
N SER A 18 32.43 7.04 40.36
CA SER A 18 31.08 7.24 40.91
C SER A 18 30.29 8.23 40.04
N ARG A 19 28.96 8.06 39.99
CA ARG A 19 28.05 9.03 39.36
C ARG A 19 28.10 10.40 40.05
N ASP A 20 28.49 10.44 41.31
CA ASP A 20 28.64 11.67 42.11
C ASP A 20 29.66 12.63 41.51
N TRP A 21 30.62 12.12 40.73
CA TRP A 21 31.60 12.96 40.03
C TRP A 21 30.95 13.89 38.99
N LEU A 22 29.75 13.56 38.53
CA LEU A 22 29.00 14.39 37.58
C LEU A 22 28.18 15.50 38.26
N MET A 23 27.92 15.40 39.57
CA MET A 23 27.14 16.38 40.33
C MET A 23 27.99 17.62 40.61
N PRO A 24 27.65 18.80 40.04
CA PRO A 24 28.45 20.01 40.23
C PRO A 24 28.54 20.45 41.69
N GLU A 25 27.47 20.26 42.45
CA GLU A 25 27.34 20.66 43.87
C GLU A 25 28.34 19.95 44.80
N LEU A 26 28.76 18.73 44.46
CA LEU A 26 29.68 17.94 45.28
C LEU A 26 31.15 18.30 45.04
N GLY A 27 31.45 19.11 44.01
CA GLY A 27 32.79 19.66 43.79
C GLY A 27 33.89 18.66 43.37
N TYR A 28 33.57 17.37 43.15
CA TYR A 28 34.57 16.34 42.78
C TYR A 28 35.21 16.56 41.41
N ALA A 29 34.40 16.82 40.36
CA ALA A 29 34.92 17.11 39.01
C ALA A 29 34.52 18.53 38.56
N VAL A 30 35.34 19.51 38.95
CA VAL A 30 35.09 20.94 38.66
C VAL A 30 35.23 21.28 37.17
N SER A 31 36.14 20.62 36.44
CA SER A 31 36.35 20.90 35.01
C SER A 31 35.27 20.26 34.12
N PRO A 32 34.65 21.01 33.19
CA PRO A 32 33.71 20.47 32.21
C PRO A 32 34.29 19.32 31.37
N ARG A 33 35.60 19.42 31.02
CA ARG A 33 36.31 18.38 30.27
C ARG A 33 36.36 17.06 31.05
N THR A 34 36.60 17.13 32.36
CA THR A 34 36.63 15.95 33.23
C THR A 34 35.25 15.32 33.34
N ARG A 35 34.19 16.13 33.56
CA ARG A 35 32.81 15.63 33.59
C ARG A 35 32.42 14.95 32.28
N ASN A 36 32.81 15.50 31.13
CA ASN A 36 32.53 14.90 29.83
C ASN A 36 33.21 13.53 29.66
N LYS A 37 34.46 13.37 30.12
CA LYS A 37 35.13 12.05 30.11
C LYS A 37 34.42 11.03 30.99
N VAL A 38 33.97 11.44 32.18
CA VAL A 38 33.21 10.57 33.09
C VAL A 38 31.87 10.17 32.43
N ARG A 39 31.16 11.11 31.80
CA ARG A 39 29.93 10.80 31.04
C ARG A 39 30.21 9.81 29.91
N GLN A 40 31.26 10.04 29.13
CA GLN A 40 31.64 9.15 28.03
C GLN A 40 31.91 7.72 28.53
N TRP A 41 32.57 7.59 29.69
CA TRP A 41 32.80 6.28 30.31
C TRP A 41 31.49 5.56 30.65
N PHE A 42 30.54 6.25 31.31
CA PHE A 42 29.24 5.67 31.63
C PHE A 42 28.41 5.36 30.39
N ASN A 43 28.42 6.25 29.39
CA ASN A 43 27.72 6.03 28.13
C ASN A 43 28.29 4.82 27.39
N ALA A 44 29.60 4.62 27.39
CA ALA A 44 30.22 3.45 26.80
C ALA A 44 29.80 2.15 27.50
N GLN A 45 29.75 2.13 28.84
CA GLN A 45 29.26 0.98 29.61
C GLN A 45 27.79 0.68 29.29
N HIS A 46 26.94 1.71 29.32
CA HIS A 46 25.53 1.55 29.01
C HIS A 46 25.31 1.09 27.56
N THR A 47 26.08 1.62 26.60
CA THR A 47 26.00 1.17 25.21
C THR A 47 26.38 -0.31 25.08
N ALA A 48 27.43 -0.76 25.77
CA ALA A 48 27.83 -2.16 25.77
C ALA A 48 26.76 -3.08 26.39
N GLU A 49 26.11 -2.64 27.47
CA GLU A 49 24.98 -3.34 28.10
C GLU A 49 23.79 -3.44 27.13
N MET A 50 23.40 -2.33 26.51
CA MET A 50 22.29 -2.29 25.54
C MET A 50 22.56 -3.16 24.30
N ILE A 51 23.81 -3.21 23.82
CA ILE A 51 24.21 -4.12 22.73
C ILE A 51 24.04 -5.57 23.17
N SER A 52 24.48 -5.93 24.38
CA SER A 52 24.34 -7.27 24.92
C SER A 52 22.87 -7.70 25.07
N GLU A 53 22.04 -6.83 25.64
CA GLU A 53 20.60 -7.07 25.80
C GLU A 53 19.88 -7.17 24.44
N GLY A 54 20.23 -6.28 23.51
CA GLY A 54 19.70 -6.28 22.15
C GLY A 54 20.06 -7.54 21.39
N ARG A 55 21.28 -8.06 21.57
CA ARG A 55 21.73 -9.32 20.98
C ARG A 55 20.95 -10.50 21.54
N GLU A 56 20.78 -10.58 22.86
CA GLU A 56 19.97 -11.64 23.48
C GLU A 56 18.50 -11.60 22.98
N ARG A 57 17.94 -10.41 22.83
CA ARG A 57 16.57 -10.21 22.31
C ARG A 57 16.46 -10.62 20.85
N LEU A 58 17.44 -10.23 20.02
CA LEU A 58 17.52 -10.61 18.62
C LEU A 58 17.61 -12.13 18.45
N ASP A 59 18.47 -12.78 19.24
CA ASP A 59 18.64 -14.23 19.23
C ASP A 59 17.35 -14.95 19.63
N LYS A 60 16.62 -14.45 20.64
CA LYS A 60 15.30 -14.98 21.03
C LYS A 60 14.28 -14.88 19.89
N GLU A 61 14.23 -13.76 19.19
CA GLU A 61 13.32 -13.59 18.06
C GLU A 61 13.70 -14.50 16.88
N LEU A 62 14.99 -14.62 16.55
CA LEU A 62 15.45 -15.53 15.50
C LEU A 62 15.17 -17.00 15.86
N ALA A 63 15.32 -17.38 17.13
CA ALA A 63 14.95 -18.70 17.63
C ALA A 63 13.44 -18.94 17.50
N ARG A 64 12.60 -17.97 17.86
CA ARG A 64 11.14 -18.04 17.71
C ARG A 64 10.71 -18.25 16.25
N LEU A 65 11.45 -17.65 15.31
CA LEU A 65 11.22 -17.80 13.87
C LEU A 65 11.83 -19.06 13.26
N GLY A 66 12.61 -19.84 14.01
CA GLY A 66 13.34 -21.00 13.49
C GLY A 66 14.48 -20.63 12.53
N LYS A 67 15.08 -19.44 12.72
CA LYS A 67 16.06 -18.82 11.81
C LYS A 67 17.39 -18.52 12.51
N THR A 68 17.79 -19.35 13.47
CA THR A 68 19.04 -19.21 14.24
C THR A 68 20.32 -19.27 13.41
N ALA A 69 20.28 -19.89 12.22
CA ALA A 69 21.43 -19.95 11.30
C ALA A 69 21.55 -18.72 10.37
N PHE A 70 20.69 -17.70 10.54
CA PHE A 70 20.73 -16.49 9.72
C PHE A 70 21.97 -15.65 10.06
N LYS A 71 22.70 -15.20 9.05
CA LYS A 71 23.88 -14.34 9.25
C LYS A 71 23.43 -12.96 9.72
N LEU A 72 23.90 -12.54 10.89
CA LEU A 72 23.52 -11.27 11.49
C LEU A 72 24.01 -10.08 10.65
N GLU A 73 25.13 -10.23 9.94
CA GLU A 73 25.67 -9.21 9.04
C GLU A 73 24.74 -8.96 7.84
N ASP A 74 24.11 -10.01 7.32
CA ASP A 74 23.13 -9.88 6.23
C ASP A 74 21.84 -9.24 6.76
N LEU A 75 21.46 -9.54 8.00
CA LEU A 75 20.29 -8.95 8.64
C LEU A 75 20.48 -7.45 8.89
N ALA A 76 21.65 -7.07 9.41
CA ALA A 76 22.04 -5.67 9.62
C ALA A 76 21.94 -4.89 8.30
N LYS A 77 22.54 -5.40 7.22
CA LYS A 77 22.47 -4.76 5.90
C LYS A 77 21.05 -4.65 5.35
N ARG A 78 20.22 -5.68 5.51
CA ARG A 78 18.81 -5.66 5.07
C ARG A 78 17.98 -4.62 5.81
N LEU A 79 18.31 -4.36 7.07
CA LEU A 79 17.65 -3.36 7.91
C LEU A 79 18.31 -1.97 7.81
N GLY A 80 19.38 -1.82 7.02
CA GLY A 80 20.05 -0.54 6.78
C GLY A 80 21.12 -0.16 7.79
N PHE A 81 21.66 -1.13 8.53
CA PHE A 81 22.76 -0.92 9.47
C PHE A 81 24.10 -1.36 8.86
N ASP A 82 25.16 -0.61 9.18
CA ASP A 82 26.52 -0.90 8.72
C ASP A 82 27.17 -2.05 9.52
N ASP A 83 26.87 -2.14 10.82
CA ASP A 83 27.40 -3.14 11.74
C ASP A 83 26.30 -3.87 12.52
N VAL A 84 26.62 -5.09 12.98
CA VAL A 84 25.76 -5.92 13.83
C VAL A 84 25.60 -5.31 15.21
N ASP A 85 26.63 -4.66 15.75
CA ASP A 85 26.55 -3.98 17.05
C ASP A 85 25.56 -2.81 17.00
N ASP A 86 25.52 -2.05 15.90
CA ASP A 86 24.54 -0.97 15.70
C ASP A 86 23.10 -1.51 15.60
N LEU A 87 22.91 -2.63 14.88
CA LEU A 87 21.63 -3.33 14.86
C LEU A 87 21.23 -3.78 16.28
N CYS A 88 22.15 -4.38 17.03
CA CYS A 88 21.87 -4.86 18.39
C CYS A 88 21.56 -3.69 19.32
N LEU A 89 22.26 -2.57 19.20
CA LEU A 89 21.95 -1.35 19.96
C LEU A 89 20.55 -0.82 19.62
N ALA A 90 20.17 -0.79 18.34
CA ALA A 90 18.83 -0.36 17.91
C ALA A 90 17.72 -1.31 18.39
N VAL A 91 17.98 -2.62 18.41
CA VAL A 91 17.07 -3.63 18.98
C VAL A 91 16.95 -3.47 20.49
N GLY A 92 18.06 -3.23 21.20
CA GLY A 92 18.08 -2.97 22.64
C GLY A 92 17.28 -1.72 23.01
N LYS A 93 17.36 -0.67 22.18
CA LYS A 93 16.59 0.57 22.32
C LYS A 93 15.13 0.49 21.85
N GLU A 94 14.69 -0.67 21.34
CA GLU A 94 13.34 -0.87 20.80
C GLU A 94 13.01 -0.04 19.55
N GLU A 95 14.03 0.46 18.84
CA GLU A 95 13.86 1.16 17.56
C GLU A 95 13.51 0.19 16.42
N VAL A 96 13.96 -1.06 16.54
CA VAL A 96 13.65 -2.16 15.61
C VAL A 96 12.61 -3.09 16.23
N THR A 97 11.45 -3.20 15.57
CA THR A 97 10.36 -4.07 16.04
C THR A 97 10.55 -5.53 15.63
N ALA A 98 9.94 -6.46 16.38
CA ALA A 98 9.96 -7.89 16.05
C ALA A 98 9.39 -8.18 14.63
N THR A 99 8.40 -7.40 14.19
CA THR A 99 7.83 -7.51 12.83
C THR A 99 8.82 -7.10 11.75
N ALA A 100 9.65 -6.08 11.99
CA ALA A 100 10.70 -5.67 11.07
C ALA A 100 11.75 -6.79 10.92
N ILE A 101 12.17 -7.39 12.03
CA ILE A 101 13.08 -8.55 12.04
C ILE A 101 12.48 -9.71 11.25
N GLN A 102 11.21 -10.06 11.52
CA GLN A 102 10.51 -11.16 10.84
C GLN A 102 10.43 -10.94 9.33
N THR A 103 10.13 -9.72 8.89
CA THR A 103 10.06 -9.37 7.47
C THR A 103 11.44 -9.44 6.82
N ALA A 104 12.48 -8.91 7.48
CA ALA A 104 13.83 -8.88 6.95
C ALA A 104 14.47 -10.28 6.81
N VAL A 105 14.08 -11.23 7.67
CA VAL A 105 14.57 -12.61 7.64
C VAL A 105 13.86 -13.46 6.57
N GLN A 106 12.68 -13.05 6.12
CA GLN A 106 12.02 -13.72 4.99
C GLN A 106 12.82 -13.51 3.70
N PRO A 107 12.91 -14.52 2.82
CA PRO A 107 13.43 -14.30 1.48
C PRO A 107 12.55 -13.25 0.80
N PRO A 108 13.13 -12.34 0.00
CA PRO A 108 12.33 -11.42 -0.81
C PRO A 108 11.37 -12.28 -1.62
N LYS A 109 10.08 -12.14 -1.33
CA LYS A 109 9.03 -12.81 -2.09
C LYS A 109 9.24 -12.36 -3.54
N PRO A 110 9.35 -13.28 -4.51
CA PRO A 110 9.32 -12.87 -5.90
C PRO A 110 8.08 -11.99 -6.05
N VAL A 111 8.28 -10.75 -6.47
CA VAL A 111 7.17 -9.92 -6.93
C VAL A 111 6.72 -10.63 -8.20
N GLU A 112 5.82 -11.61 -8.05
CA GLU A 112 5.00 -12.01 -9.18
C GLU A 112 4.36 -10.71 -9.64
N PRO A 113 4.57 -10.30 -10.90
CA PRO A 113 3.93 -9.10 -11.39
C PRO A 113 2.45 -9.32 -11.18
N GLU A 114 1.85 -8.56 -10.27
CA GLU A 114 0.41 -8.40 -10.24
C GLU A 114 0.02 -8.12 -11.69
N PRO A 115 -0.88 -8.92 -12.30
CA PRO A 115 -1.25 -8.65 -13.67
C PRO A 115 -1.71 -7.20 -13.68
N GLU A 116 -0.99 -6.34 -14.40
CA GLU A 116 -1.48 -5.00 -14.70
C GLU A 116 -2.84 -5.25 -15.32
N VAL A 117 -3.90 -4.97 -14.55
CA VAL A 117 -5.25 -4.98 -15.06
C VAL A 117 -5.32 -3.73 -15.93
N VAL A 118 -4.78 -3.85 -17.14
CA VAL A 118 -4.91 -2.82 -18.16
C VAL A 118 -6.36 -2.90 -18.58
N VAL A 119 -7.21 -2.13 -17.89
CA VAL A 119 -8.58 -1.86 -18.33
C VAL A 119 -8.44 -1.03 -19.61
N ARG A 120 -8.24 -1.72 -20.73
CA ARG A 120 -8.24 -1.09 -22.05
C ARG A 120 -9.65 -0.58 -22.27
N GLN A 121 -9.83 0.74 -22.21
CA GLN A 121 -11.05 1.36 -22.66
C GLN A 121 -11.25 0.96 -24.14
N SER A 122 -12.35 0.26 -24.41
CA SER A 122 -12.74 -0.10 -25.77
C SER A 122 -12.85 1.19 -26.60
N ARG A 123 -11.95 1.35 -27.57
CA ARG A 123 -12.03 2.46 -28.53
C ARG A 123 -13.20 2.18 -29.48
N ARG A 124 -14.37 2.72 -29.16
CA ARG A 124 -15.52 2.75 -30.08
C ARG A 124 -15.07 3.40 -31.39
N LYS A 125 -14.98 2.62 -32.47
CA LYS A 125 -14.97 3.21 -33.82
C LYS A 125 -16.30 3.96 -33.95
N LYS A 126 -16.26 5.23 -34.33
CA LYS A 126 -17.43 6.06 -34.65
C LYS A 126 -18.04 5.55 -35.97
N GLY A 127 -18.56 4.32 -35.93
CA GLY A 127 -19.31 3.70 -37.02
C GLY A 127 -20.77 4.14 -36.97
N ARG A 128 -21.45 4.01 -38.11
CA ARG A 128 -22.91 4.19 -38.24
C ARG A 128 -23.62 3.37 -37.16
N SER A 129 -24.72 3.89 -36.62
CA SER A 129 -25.53 3.13 -35.67
C SER A 129 -26.11 1.91 -36.37
N ASP A 130 -25.72 0.72 -35.93
CA ASP A 130 -26.22 -0.57 -36.46
C ASP A 130 -27.64 -0.90 -35.95
N VAL A 131 -28.48 0.12 -35.74
CA VAL A 131 -29.90 -0.03 -35.39
C VAL A 131 -30.73 0.45 -36.56
N LEU A 132 -31.54 -0.45 -37.10
CA LEU A 132 -32.45 -0.17 -38.21
C LEU A 132 -33.80 0.28 -37.64
N VAL A 133 -34.34 1.35 -38.19
CA VAL A 133 -35.69 1.83 -37.87
C VAL A 133 -36.59 1.46 -39.04
N VAL A 134 -37.71 0.79 -38.76
CA VAL A 134 -38.61 0.30 -39.81
C VAL A 134 -39.08 1.48 -40.68
N GLY A 135 -38.75 1.42 -41.99
CA GLY A 135 -39.20 2.39 -42.99
C GLY A 135 -38.33 3.63 -43.21
N VAL A 136 -37.19 3.79 -42.52
CA VAL A 136 -36.28 4.94 -42.73
C VAL A 136 -34.82 4.57 -42.49
N ASP A 137 -33.98 4.78 -43.51
CA ASP A 137 -32.53 4.70 -43.36
C ASP A 137 -31.98 5.99 -42.72
N SER A 138 -31.02 5.84 -41.80
CA SER A 138 -30.14 6.91 -41.28
C SER A 138 -30.73 7.93 -40.27
N LEU A 139 -31.66 7.54 -39.41
CA LEU A 139 -32.01 8.35 -38.24
C LEU A 139 -30.87 8.39 -37.20
N LEU A 140 -30.73 9.53 -36.52
CA LEU A 140 -29.86 9.65 -35.36
C LEU A 140 -30.43 8.77 -34.24
N THR A 141 -29.79 7.63 -33.98
CA THR A 141 -30.17 6.70 -32.92
C THR A 141 -29.13 6.67 -31.80
N GLN A 142 -29.59 6.50 -30.57
CA GLN A 142 -28.74 6.37 -29.39
C GLN A 142 -29.29 5.30 -28.46
N LEU A 143 -28.42 4.45 -27.89
CA LEU A 143 -28.82 3.44 -26.90
C LEU A 143 -29.12 4.09 -25.54
N ALA A 144 -30.19 3.65 -24.88
CA ALA A 144 -30.59 4.14 -23.56
C ALA A 144 -29.59 3.73 -22.46
N GLN A 145 -29.35 4.65 -21.52
CA GLN A 145 -28.50 4.41 -20.34
C GLN A 145 -29.27 3.77 -19.17
N CYS A 146 -30.59 3.63 -19.27
CA CYS A 146 -31.39 3.07 -18.17
C CYS A 146 -31.52 1.54 -18.24
N CYS A 147 -31.41 0.94 -19.43
CA CYS A 147 -31.58 -0.50 -19.62
C CYS A 147 -30.46 -1.12 -20.47
N HIS A 148 -29.46 -0.33 -20.88
CA HIS A 148 -28.27 -0.74 -21.64
C HIS A 148 -28.56 -1.87 -22.65
N PRO A 149 -29.39 -1.61 -23.69
CA PRO A 149 -29.81 -2.66 -24.62
C PRO A 149 -28.60 -3.22 -25.39
N VAL A 150 -28.49 -4.53 -25.42
CA VAL A 150 -27.41 -5.26 -26.13
C VAL A 150 -28.04 -6.45 -26.86
N PRO A 151 -27.61 -6.79 -28.08
CA PRO A 151 -28.09 -8.02 -28.74
C PRO A 151 -27.85 -9.26 -27.84
N PRO A 152 -28.83 -10.17 -27.70
CA PRO A 152 -30.03 -10.34 -28.51
C PRO A 152 -31.31 -9.72 -27.93
N ASP A 153 -31.23 -8.69 -27.08
CA ASP A 153 -32.39 -8.07 -26.46
C ASP A 153 -33.43 -7.58 -27.48
N GLU A 154 -34.72 -7.75 -27.17
CA GLU A 154 -35.79 -7.14 -27.95
C GLU A 154 -35.82 -5.63 -27.69
N ILE A 155 -35.81 -4.81 -28.74
CA ILE A 155 -35.66 -3.35 -28.65
C ILE A 155 -36.83 -2.57 -29.24
N VAL A 156 -37.07 -1.39 -28.68
CA VAL A 156 -38.07 -0.41 -29.13
C VAL A 156 -37.44 0.98 -29.20
N GLY A 157 -37.86 1.79 -30.18
CA GLY A 157 -37.38 3.16 -30.33
C GLY A 157 -38.35 4.16 -29.70
N TYR A 158 -37.83 5.18 -29.02
CA TYR A 158 -38.60 6.30 -28.50
C TYR A 158 -38.13 7.62 -29.12
N VAL A 159 -39.06 8.38 -29.73
CA VAL A 159 -38.76 9.66 -30.37
C VAL A 159 -38.61 10.76 -29.31
N THR A 160 -37.37 11.16 -29.03
CA THR A 160 -37.08 12.25 -28.09
C THR A 160 -37.18 13.63 -28.75
N ARG A 161 -37.36 14.68 -27.95
CA ARG A 161 -37.29 16.07 -28.43
C ARG A 161 -35.83 16.46 -28.63
N GLY A 162 -35.35 16.45 -29.88
CA GLY A 162 -34.05 17.02 -30.27
C GLY A 162 -32.82 16.12 -30.15
N ARG A 163 -32.92 14.90 -29.61
CA ARG A 163 -31.79 13.93 -29.53
C ARG A 163 -31.95 12.72 -30.47
N GLY A 164 -32.94 12.76 -31.36
CA GLY A 164 -33.27 11.65 -32.25
C GLY A 164 -34.06 10.56 -31.55
N VAL A 165 -33.80 9.30 -31.93
CA VAL A 165 -34.49 8.13 -31.40
C VAL A 165 -33.62 7.47 -30.33
N THR A 166 -34.15 7.34 -29.12
CA THR A 166 -33.50 6.57 -28.05
C THR A 166 -33.99 5.14 -28.08
N ILE A 167 -33.07 4.18 -28.13
CA ILE A 167 -33.36 2.74 -28.19
C ILE A 167 -33.41 2.18 -26.77
N HIS A 168 -34.53 1.58 -26.41
CA HIS A 168 -34.75 0.90 -25.13
C HIS A 168 -34.96 -0.60 -25.36
N ARG A 169 -34.79 -1.40 -24.31
CA ARG A 169 -35.35 -2.75 -24.29
C ARG A 169 -36.87 -2.67 -24.24
N ALA A 170 -37.55 -3.60 -24.91
CA ALA A 170 -39.02 -3.70 -24.92
C ALA A 170 -39.62 -3.83 -23.51
N ASP A 171 -38.89 -4.42 -22.57
CA ASP A 171 -39.31 -4.63 -21.18
C ASP A 171 -38.84 -3.54 -20.20
N CYS A 172 -38.23 -2.45 -20.66
CA CYS A 172 -37.71 -1.39 -19.81
C CYS A 172 -38.84 -0.70 -18.99
N PRO A 173 -38.76 -0.60 -17.65
CA PRO A 173 -39.79 0.07 -16.87
C PRO A 173 -40.01 1.55 -17.25
N ASN A 174 -38.93 2.24 -17.64
CA ASN A 174 -39.00 3.64 -18.05
C ASN A 174 -39.78 3.81 -19.36
N ILE A 175 -39.64 2.88 -20.31
CA ILE A 175 -40.37 2.99 -21.58
C ILE A 175 -41.86 2.78 -21.39
N ARG A 176 -42.25 1.90 -20.46
CA ARG A 176 -43.65 1.67 -20.09
C ARG A 176 -44.28 2.95 -19.53
N HIS A 177 -43.63 3.59 -18.56
CA HIS A 177 -44.10 4.86 -17.99
C HIS A 177 -44.17 5.99 -19.04
N MET A 178 -43.18 6.08 -19.93
CA MET A 178 -43.15 7.12 -20.97
C MET A 178 -44.23 6.93 -22.03
N ASN A 179 -44.56 5.68 -22.37
CA ASN A 179 -45.63 5.37 -23.32
C ASN A 179 -47.02 5.68 -22.76
N GLU A 180 -47.22 5.53 -21.44
CA GLU A 180 -48.47 5.90 -20.76
C GLU A 180 -48.71 7.41 -20.74
N GLN A 181 -47.64 8.22 -20.68
CA GLN A 181 -47.74 9.68 -20.63
C GLN A 181 -47.88 10.33 -22.01
N ASP A 182 -47.14 9.83 -23.01
CA ASP A 182 -47.00 10.42 -24.33
C ASP A 182 -47.27 9.34 -25.40
N HIS A 183 -48.54 8.96 -25.57
CA HIS A 183 -48.97 7.99 -26.57
C HIS A 183 -48.57 8.44 -28.00
N GLY A 184 -47.96 7.53 -28.78
CA GLY A 184 -47.65 7.75 -30.20
C GLY A 184 -46.20 8.13 -30.54
N ARG A 185 -45.27 8.01 -29.59
CA ARG A 185 -43.83 8.32 -29.80
C ARG A 185 -42.93 7.07 -29.82
N LEU A 186 -43.53 5.89 -29.73
CA LEU A 186 -42.86 4.61 -29.92
C LEU A 186 -42.78 4.26 -31.39
N ILE A 187 -41.64 3.73 -31.80
CA ILE A 187 -41.39 3.25 -33.15
C ILE A 187 -40.75 1.86 -33.10
N GLU A 188 -41.05 1.05 -34.10
CA GLU A 188 -40.46 -0.26 -34.27
C GLU A 188 -39.03 -0.15 -34.81
N VAL A 189 -38.12 -0.85 -34.16
CA VAL A 189 -36.68 -0.86 -34.47
C VAL A 189 -36.15 -2.27 -34.36
N SER A 190 -35.14 -2.59 -35.15
CA SER A 190 -34.45 -3.88 -35.10
C SER A 190 -32.94 -3.67 -35.06
N TRP A 191 -32.22 -4.64 -34.53
CA TRP A 191 -30.78 -4.69 -34.71
C TRP A 191 -30.44 -4.83 -36.20
N GLY A 192 -29.28 -4.31 -36.60
CA GLY A 192 -28.72 -4.47 -37.93
C GLY A 192 -28.42 -5.94 -38.27
N GLN A 193 -28.07 -6.20 -39.53
CA GLN A 193 -27.81 -7.55 -40.04
C GLN A 193 -26.69 -8.26 -39.25
N GLU A 194 -26.88 -9.55 -38.96
CA GLU A 194 -25.84 -10.41 -38.37
C GLU A 194 -24.61 -10.44 -39.29
N GLY A 195 -23.43 -10.08 -38.75
CA GLY A 195 -22.15 -10.12 -39.48
C GLY A 195 -21.40 -8.80 -39.57
N THR A 196 -21.96 -7.69 -39.07
CA THR A 196 -21.18 -6.48 -38.80
C THR A 196 -20.42 -6.63 -37.49
N ASP A 197 -19.14 -6.27 -37.48
CA ASP A 197 -18.20 -6.31 -36.34
C ASP A 197 -18.53 -5.22 -35.29
N SER A 198 -19.80 -5.16 -34.89
CA SER A 198 -20.41 -4.12 -34.08
C SER A 198 -20.23 -4.41 -32.60
N VAL A 199 -19.60 -3.48 -31.87
CA VAL A 199 -19.33 -3.61 -30.44
C VAL A 199 -20.35 -2.79 -29.66
N PHE A 200 -21.04 -3.43 -28.72
CA PHE A 200 -22.01 -2.78 -27.83
C PHE A 200 -21.46 -2.70 -26.40
N PRO A 201 -21.62 -1.56 -25.70
CA PRO A 201 -21.26 -1.47 -24.30
C PRO A 201 -22.23 -2.31 -23.46
N ALA A 202 -21.69 -3.16 -22.60
CA ALA A 202 -22.46 -3.99 -21.67
C ALA A 202 -21.89 -3.81 -20.26
N ASP A 203 -22.79 -3.68 -19.28
CA ASP A 203 -22.43 -3.69 -17.87
C ASP A 203 -22.48 -5.12 -17.34
N ILE A 204 -21.44 -5.55 -16.62
CA ILE A 204 -21.35 -6.88 -16.04
C ILE A 204 -21.32 -6.75 -14.51
N LEU A 205 -22.30 -7.36 -13.84
CA LEU A 205 -22.30 -7.50 -12.39
C LEU A 205 -21.60 -8.81 -12.01
N VAL A 206 -20.52 -8.72 -11.25
CA VAL A 206 -19.79 -9.88 -10.71
C VAL A 206 -20.04 -9.94 -9.20
N ILE A 207 -20.54 -11.08 -8.72
CA ILE A 207 -20.73 -11.35 -7.29
C ILE A 207 -19.71 -12.41 -6.89
N ALA A 208 -18.88 -12.10 -5.91
CA ALA A 208 -17.81 -12.97 -5.46
C ALA A 208 -17.67 -12.94 -3.93
N GLN A 209 -17.10 -14.01 -3.37
CA GLN A 209 -16.80 -14.11 -1.94
C GLN A 209 -15.40 -13.56 -1.66
N ASP A 210 -15.31 -12.59 -0.74
CA ASP A 210 -14.06 -11.94 -0.37
C ASP A 210 -13.04 -12.96 0.18
N ARG A 211 -11.84 -12.96 -0.42
CA ARG A 211 -10.71 -13.79 -0.02
C ARG A 211 -9.40 -13.10 -0.42
N PRO A 212 -8.27 -13.35 0.28
CA PRO A 212 -6.99 -12.77 -0.09
C PRO A 212 -6.64 -13.07 -1.56
N GLY A 213 -6.61 -12.04 -2.40
CA GLY A 213 -6.29 -12.14 -3.84
C GLY A 213 -7.50 -12.26 -4.78
N LEU A 214 -8.72 -11.94 -4.34
CA LEU A 214 -9.92 -11.80 -5.20
C LEU A 214 -10.53 -10.39 -5.07
#